data_AF-A0A1Y3MT15-F1
#
_entry.id   AF-A0A1Y3MT15-F1
#
_cell.length_a   1.000
_cell.length_b   1.000
_cell.length_c   1.000
_cell.angle_alpha   90.00
_cell.angle_beta   90.00
_cell.angle_gamma   90.00
#
_symmetry.space_group_name_H-M   'P 1'
#
loop_
_entity.id
_entity.type
_entity.pdbx_description
1 polymer ?
#
loop_
_entity_poly.entity_id
_entity_poly.type
_entity_poly.pdbx_seq_one_letter_code
_entity_poly.pdbx_strand_id
1 'polypeptide(L)' 'FCYPVDLSEAEDYLECIEHPMDFSKIDEKIDNREYNTPKEWYDDIELIVNNAMTYN' A
#
# COMPACT_ATOMS: atom_id res chain seq x y z
N PHE A 1 -8.34 -1.64 0.40
CA PHE A 1 -7.27 -2.59 0.05
C PHE A 1 -7.05 -2.71 -1.45
N CYS A 2 -8.09 -2.92 -2.28
CA CYS A 2 -7.92 -3.05 -3.73
C CYS A 2 -7.57 -1.74 -4.46
N TYR A 3 -7.95 -0.61 -3.87
CA TYR A 3 -7.69 0.74 -4.40
C TYR A 3 -7.15 1.63 -3.28
N PRO A 4 -6.49 2.75 -3.62
CA PRO A 4 -6.05 3.75 -2.65
C PRO A 4 -7.21 4.21 -1.76
N VAL A 5 -6.88 4.63 -0.53
CA VAL A 5 -7.86 5.25 0.38
C VAL A 5 -8.33 6.57 -0.22
N ASP A 6 -9.65 6.79 -0.22
CA ASP A 6 -10.22 8.07 -0.64
C ASP A 6 -9.94 9.13 0.43
N LEU A 7 -9.07 10.08 0.09
CA LEU A 7 -8.66 11.15 1.01
C LEU A 7 -9.79 12.11 1.36
N SER A 8 -10.89 12.12 0.59
CA SER A 8 -12.08 12.89 0.96
C SER A 8 -12.88 12.24 2.10
N GLU A 9 -12.74 10.93 2.28
CA GLU A 9 -13.34 10.18 3.39
C GLU A 9 -12.38 10.04 4.58
N ALA A 10 -11.08 10.24 4.36
CA ALA A 10 -10.01 10.04 5.32
C ALA A 10 -8.92 11.12 5.15
N GLU A 11 -9.26 12.36 5.54
CA GLU A 11 -8.42 13.55 5.32
C GLU A 11 -7.05 13.47 6.03
N ASP A 12 -6.98 12.78 7.16
CA ASP A 12 -5.77 12.59 7.99
C ASP A 12 -4.96 11.34 7.59
N TYR A 13 -5.40 10.56 6.61
CA TYR A 13 -4.76 9.30 6.25
C TYR A 13 -3.27 9.47 5.87
N LEU A 14 -2.95 10.52 5.12
CA LEU A 14 -1.56 10.82 4.73
C LEU A 14 -0.73 11.47 5.86
N GLU A 15 -1.37 11.93 6.93
CA GLU A 15 -0.68 12.39 8.14
C GLU A 15 -0.32 11.21 9.05
N CYS A 16 -1.15 10.17 9.06
CA CYS A 16 -0.93 8.96 9.86
C CYS A 16 -0.08 7.89 9.14
N ILE A 17 -0.20 7.77 7.82
CA ILE A 17 0.45 6.72 7.03
C ILE A 17 1.54 7.30 6.15
N GLU A 18 2.81 7.03 6.52
CA GLU A 18 3.99 7.53 5.81
C GLU A 18 4.18 6.93 4.42
N HIS A 19 3.79 5.66 4.24
CA HIS A 19 3.98 4.92 2.99
C HIS A 19 2.68 4.24 2.55
N PRO A 20 1.76 4.97 1.91
CA PRO A 20 0.53 4.39 1.36
C PRO A 20 0.83 3.31 0.33
N MET A 21 0.11 2.19 0.43
CA MET A 21 0.21 1.04 -0.47
C MET A 21 -1.17 0.39 -0.63
N ASP A 22 -1.41 -0.21 -1.80
CA ASP A 22 -2.65 -0.89 -2.18
C ASP A 22 -2.37 -1.93 -3.28
N PHE A 23 -3.34 -2.82 -3.55
CA PHE A 23 -3.13 -3.90 -4.52
C PHE A 23 -3.01 -3.43 -5.97
N SER A 24 -3.63 -2.31 -6.36
CA SER A 24 -3.48 -1.78 -7.73
C SER A 24 -2.04 -1.32 -7.98
N LYS A 25 -1.39 -0.74 -6.97
CA LYS A 25 0.02 -0.36 -7.04
C LYS A 25 0.96 -1.56 -7.05
N ILE A 26 0.61 -2.64 -6.32
CA ILE A 26 1.36 -3.90 -6.40
C ILE A 26 1.28 -4.48 -7.82
N ASP A 27 0.10 -4.48 -8.45
CA ASP A 27 -0.07 -4.94 -9.83
C ASP A 27 0.76 -4.11 -10.82
N GLU A 28 0.74 -2.78 -10.70
CA GLU A 28 1.60 -1.89 -11.52
C GLU A 28 3.10 -2.21 -11.36
N LYS A 29 3.56 -2.44 -10.12
CA LYS A 29 4.96 -2.80 -9.82
C LYS A 29 5.34 -4.17 -10.39
N ILE A 30 4.41 -5.13 -10.44
CA ILE A 30 4.62 -6.42 -11.11
C ILE A 30 4.78 -6.22 -12.62
N ASP A 31 3.87 -5.47 -13.24
CA ASP A 31 3.89 -5.21 -14.69
C ASP A 31 5.17 -4.47 -15.11
N ASN A 32 5.63 -3.53 -14.28
CA ASN A 32 6.86 -2.78 -14.48
C ASN A 32 8.14 -3.55 -14.09
N ARG A 33 8.02 -4.77 -13.55
CA ARG A 33 9.13 -5.60 -13.04
C ARG A 33 9.97 -4.89 -11.97
N GLU A 34 9.31 -4.15 -11.08
CA GLU A 34 9.95 -3.38 -10.01
C GLU A 34 10.33 -4.24 -8.80
N TYR A 35 9.80 -5.47 -8.71
CA TYR A 35 10.19 -6.45 -7.70
C TYR A 35 11.36 -7.31 -8.19
N ASN A 36 12.54 -7.08 -7.61
CA ASN A 36 13.75 -7.85 -7.90
C ASN A 36 13.80 -9.15 -7.08
N THR A 37 13.12 -9.17 -5.92
CA THR A 37 13.05 -10.34 -5.06
C THR A 37 11.62 -10.60 -4.56
N PRO A 38 11.26 -11.86 -4.25
CA PRO A 38 9.97 -12.17 -3.64
C PRO A 38 9.73 -11.48 -2.30
N LYS A 39 10.81 -11.12 -1.59
CA LYS A 39 10.73 -10.41 -0.31
C LYS A 39 10.18 -9.00 -0.48
N GLU A 40 10.62 -8.27 -1.51
CA GLU A 40 10.11 -6.91 -1.80
C GLU A 40 8.59 -6.91 -2.07
N TRP A 41 8.10 -7.92 -2.80
CA TRP A 41 6.66 -8.09 -3.02
C TRP A 41 5.91 -8.42 -1.72
N TYR A 42 6.46 -9.32 -0.89
CA TYR A 42 5.89 -9.66 0.41
C TYR A 42 5.85 -8.44 1.35
N ASP A 43 6.89 -7.60 1.33
CA ASP A 43 6.99 -6.42 2.18
C ASP A 43 5.89 -5.40 1.85
N ASP A 44 5.54 -5.24 0.57
CA ASP A 44 4.41 -4.38 0.18
C ASP A 44 3.05 -4.95 0.62
N ILE A 45 2.89 -6.29 0.64
CA ILE A 45 1.69 -6.91 1.21
C ILE A 45 1.61 -6.67 2.72
N GLU A 46 2.73 -6.86 3.43
CA GLU A 46 2.81 -6.61 4.87
C GLU A 46 2.55 -5.13 5.18
N LEU A 47 3.02 -4.21 4.33
CA LEU A 47 2.77 -2.78 4.44
C LEU A 47 1.28 -2.44 4.31
N ILE A 48 0.54 -3.06 3.38
CA ILE A 48 -0.92 -2.88 3.28
C ILE A 48 -1.61 -3.26 4.60
N VAL A 49 -1.23 -4.38 5.20
CA VAL A 49 -1.80 -4.85 6.47
C VAL A 49 -1.42 -3.93 7.62
N ASN A 50 -0.16 -3.52 7.71
CA ASN A 50 0.31 -2.63 8.77
C ASN A 50 -0.36 -1.25 8.70
N ASN A 51 -0.50 -0.68 7.50
CA ASN A 51 -1.21 0.59 7.30
C ASN A 51 -2.68 0.46 7.72
N ALA A 52 -3.33 -0.65 7.38
CA ALA A 52 -4.69 -0.93 7.81
C ALA A 52 -4.83 -0.99 9.33
N MET A 53 -3.92 -1.68 10.00
CA MET A 53 -3.90 -1.84 11.46
C MET A 53 -3.49 -0.56 12.20
N THR A 54 -2.74 0.33 11.54
CA THR A 54 -2.31 1.61 12.12
C THR A 54 -3.41 2.64 12.06
N TYR A 55 -4.19 2.64 10.97
CA TYR A 55 -5.24 3.65 10.74
C TYR A 55 -6.63 3.26 11.29
N ASN A 56 -6.99 1.97 11.29
CA ASN A 56 -8.28 1.49 11.83
C ASN A 56 -8.20 1.16 13.32
#